data_AF-A0A540NRY2-F1
#
_entry.id   AF-A0A540NRY2-F1
#
_cell.length_a   1.000
_cell.length_b   1.000
_cell.length_c   1.000
_cell.angle_alpha   90.00
_cell.angle_beta   90.00
_cell.angle_gamma   90.00
#
_symmetry.space_group_name_H-M   'P 1'
#
loop_
_entity.id
_entity.type
_entity.pdbx_description
1 polymer ?
#
loop_
_entity_poly.entity_id
_entity_poly.type
_entity_poly.pdbx_seq_one_letter_code
_entity_poly.pdbx_strand_id
1 'polypeptide(L)'
;MTKSLVLSLCLLLVFNGCLAARQQFQQQGKQNECQLNQLQAREPSNSIRAEAGQIETWNHNEDDFQCAGVAAERITIERNGLHLPAYSNAPQLIYVVQGNVVVF
;
A
#
# COMPACT_ATOMS: atom_id res chain seq x y z
N MET A 1 48.37 -7.70 -23.79
CA MET A 1 47.04 -7.44 -24.37
C MET A 1 45.97 -8.44 -23.89
N THR A 2 46.21 -9.76 -23.97
CA THR A 2 45.24 -10.80 -23.55
C THR A 2 44.84 -10.76 -22.07
N LYS A 3 45.77 -10.49 -21.14
CA LYS A 3 45.47 -10.39 -19.69
C LYS A 3 44.49 -9.25 -19.35
N SER A 4 44.56 -8.13 -20.08
CA SER A 4 43.67 -6.98 -19.87
C SER A 4 42.27 -7.25 -20.42
N LEU A 5 42.16 -7.97 -21.55
CA LEU A 5 40.89 -8.43 -22.09
C LEU A 5 40.17 -9.41 -21.14
N VAL A 6 40.91 -10.37 -20.57
CA VAL A 6 40.37 -11.34 -19.61
C VAL A 6 39.89 -10.63 -18.33
N LEU A 7 40.66 -9.67 -17.82
CA LEU A 7 40.26 -8.89 -16.64
C LEU A 7 39.00 -8.05 -16.91
N SER A 8 38.91 -7.42 -18.09
CA SER A 8 37.74 -6.66 -18.51
C SER A 8 36.51 -7.55 -18.65
N LEU A 9 36.65 -8.74 -19.24
CA LEU A 9 35.55 -9.70 -19.39
C LEU A 9 35.08 -10.24 -18.02
N CYS A 10 36.00 -10.53 -17.11
CA CYS A 10 35.66 -10.92 -15.73
C CYS A 10 34.91 -9.81 -15.00
N LEU A 11 35.35 -8.55 -15.13
CA LEU A 11 34.66 -7.40 -14.54
C LEU A 11 33.23 -7.26 -15.09
N LEU A 12 33.05 -7.39 -16.40
CA LEU A 12 31.73 -7.34 -17.04
C LEU A 12 30.82 -8.46 -16.53
N LEU A 13 31.32 -9.70 -16.39
CA LEU A 13 30.52 -10.82 -15.89
C LEU A 13 30.10 -10.62 -14.42
N VAL A 14 31.02 -10.16 -13.56
CA VAL A 14 30.71 -9.87 -12.15
C VAL A 14 29.71 -8.73 -12.04
N PHE A 15 29.88 -7.65 -12.81
CA PHE A 15 28.98 -6.50 -12.75
C PHE A 15 27.55 -6.85 -13.20
N ASN A 16 27.41 -7.60 -14.30
CA ASN A 16 26.10 -8.06 -14.77
C ASN A 16 25.46 -9.08 -13.81
N GLY A 17 26.25 -9.99 -13.22
CA GLY A 17 25.77 -10.93 -12.22
C GLY A 17 25.24 -10.24 -10.95
N CYS A 18 25.93 -9.20 -10.48
CA CYS A 18 25.48 -8.41 -9.33
C CYS A 18 24.17 -7.64 -9.61
N LEU A 19 23.96 -7.16 -10.84
CA LEU A 19 22.73 -6.47 -11.22
C LEU A 19 21.53 -7.43 -11.28
N ALA A 20 21.70 -8.62 -11.85
CA ALA A 20 20.66 -9.64 -11.90
C ALA A 20 20.25 -10.13 -10.50
N ALA A 21 21.22 -10.35 -9.61
CA ALA A 21 20.95 -10.76 -8.23
C ALA A 21 20.15 -9.70 -7.44
N ARG A 22 20.43 -8.40 -7.66
CA ARG A 22 19.66 -7.30 -7.05
C ARG A 22 18.21 -7.26 -7.52
N GLN A 23 17.97 -7.49 -8.82
CA GLN A 23 16.61 -7.53 -9.37
C GLN A 23 15.79 -8.69 -8.80
N GLN A 24 16.39 -9.88 -8.66
CA GLN A 24 15.73 -11.03 -8.03
C GLN A 24 15.38 -10.77 -6.55
N PHE A 25 16.30 -10.18 -5.76
CA PHE A 25 16.03 -9.86 -4.35
C PHE A 25 14.89 -8.86 -4.17
N GLN A 26 14.79 -7.84 -5.03
CA GLN A 26 13.68 -6.89 -5.01
C GLN A 26 12.35 -7.51 -5.44
N GLN A 27 12.36 -8.47 -6.37
CA GLN A 27 11.17 -9.21 -6.78
C GLN A 27 10.70 -10.21 -5.71
N GLN A 28 11.62 -10.83 -4.98
CA GLN A 28 11.29 -11.84 -3.97
C GLN A 28 10.55 -11.23 -2.77
N GLY A 29 10.89 -9.99 -2.39
CA GLY A 29 10.15 -9.24 -1.36
C GLY A 29 8.68 -9.01 -1.73
N LYS A 30 8.37 -8.79 -3.02
CA LYS A 30 6.99 -8.65 -3.52
C LYS A 30 6.28 -10.00 -3.72
N GLN A 31 7.01 -11.06 -4.07
CA GLN A 31 6.41 -12.40 -4.26
C GLN A 31 5.88 -13.02 -2.97
N ASN A 32 6.43 -12.63 -1.81
CA ASN A 32 6.00 -13.16 -0.51
C ASN A 32 4.93 -12.32 0.18
N GLU A 33 4.63 -11.11 -0.32
CA GLU A 33 3.66 -10.17 0.28
C GLU A 33 2.26 -10.80 0.45
N CYS A 34 1.89 -11.72 -0.45
CA CYS A 34 0.62 -12.45 -0.41
C CYS A 34 0.71 -13.88 0.16
N GLN A 35 1.85 -14.29 0.75
CA GLN A 35 1.96 -15.58 1.43
C GLN A 35 1.45 -15.45 2.87
N LEU A 36 0.13 -15.32 3.00
CA LEU A 36 -0.53 -15.07 4.29
C LEU A 36 -0.71 -16.38 5.06
N ASN A 37 -0.16 -16.44 6.28
CA ASN A 37 -0.33 -17.60 7.17
C ASN A 37 -1.70 -17.63 7.85
N GLN A 38 -2.32 -16.47 8.06
CA GLN A 38 -3.64 -16.33 8.69
C GLN A 38 -4.34 -15.06 8.19
N LEU A 39 -5.64 -15.16 7.95
CA LEU A 39 -6.52 -14.03 7.68
C LEU A 39 -7.36 -13.70 8.92
N GLN A 40 -7.60 -12.42 9.17
CA GLN A 40 -8.38 -11.97 10.31
C GLN A 40 -9.42 -10.94 9.86
N ALA A 41 -10.63 -11.05 10.42
CA ALA A 41 -11.59 -9.95 10.35
C ALA A 41 -11.16 -8.87 11.34
N ARG A 42 -11.08 -7.62 10.88
CA ARG A 42 -10.50 -6.51 11.66
C ARG A 42 -11.47 -5.35 11.76
N GLU A 43 -11.52 -4.76 12.95
CA GLU A 43 -12.09 -3.43 13.16
C GLU A 43 -11.04 -2.34 12.83
N PRO A 44 -11.45 -1.07 12.67
CA PRO A 44 -10.49 0.02 12.50
C PRO A 44 -9.50 0.09 13.65
N SER A 45 -8.25 0.38 13.35
CA SER A 45 -7.17 0.47 14.34
C SER A 45 -6.96 1.89 14.87
N ASN A 46 -7.45 2.91 14.17
CA ASN A 46 -7.30 4.32 14.55
C ASN A 46 -8.62 5.08 14.38
N SER A 47 -8.79 6.14 15.18
CA SER A 47 -9.93 7.04 15.11
C SER A 47 -9.50 8.50 15.29
N ILE A 48 -10.01 9.37 14.41
CA ILE A 48 -9.77 10.81 14.39
C ILE A 48 -11.12 11.51 14.55
N ARG A 49 -11.24 12.37 15.57
CA ARG A 49 -12.47 13.14 15.82
C ARG A 49 -12.41 14.52 15.17
N ALA A 50 -13.53 14.92 14.57
CA ALA A 50 -13.78 16.25 14.04
C ALA A 50 -14.98 16.88 14.74
N GLU A 51 -15.27 18.15 14.45
CA GLU A 51 -16.40 18.89 15.04
C GLU A 51 -17.75 18.20 14.78
N ALA A 52 -17.96 17.68 13.58
CA ALA A 52 -19.23 17.11 13.13
C ALA A 52 -19.09 15.66 12.62
N GLY A 53 -18.25 14.87 13.28
CA GLY A 53 -18.06 13.46 12.91
C GLY A 53 -16.73 12.85 13.34
N GLN A 54 -16.44 11.69 12.76
CA GLN A 54 -15.18 10.98 12.96
C GLN A 54 -14.74 10.23 11.69
N ILE A 55 -13.44 10.03 11.58
CA ILE A 55 -12.80 9.20 10.55
C ILE A 55 -12.07 8.06 11.24
N GLU A 56 -12.39 6.84 10.88
CA GLU A 56 -11.75 5.63 11.40
C GLU A 56 -10.95 4.97 10.27
N THR A 57 -9.73 4.51 10.56
CA THR A 57 -8.87 3.90 9.54
C THR A 57 -8.38 2.53 9.97
N TRP A 58 -8.24 1.64 8.99
CA TRP A 58 -7.55 0.37 9.16
C TRP A 58 -6.05 0.57 8.90
N ASN A 59 -5.21 -0.15 9.64
CA ASN A 59 -3.77 -0.15 9.43
C ASN A 59 -3.45 -0.78 8.07
N HIS A 60 -3.15 0.04 7.06
CA HIS A 60 -2.82 -0.45 5.72
C HIS A 60 -1.50 -1.24 5.68
N ASN A 61 -0.66 -1.19 6.72
CA ASN A 61 0.58 -1.95 6.80
C ASN A 61 0.40 -3.40 7.26
N GLU A 62 -0.83 -3.84 7.57
CA GLU A 62 -1.10 -5.26 7.82
C GLU A 62 -0.94 -6.07 6.53
N ASP A 63 -0.42 -7.29 6.65
CA ASP A 63 -0.05 -8.13 5.50
C ASP A 63 -1.23 -8.39 4.53
N ASP A 64 -2.44 -8.52 5.05
CA ASP A 64 -3.66 -8.70 4.24
C ASP A 64 -4.01 -7.45 3.41
N PHE A 65 -3.86 -6.24 3.98
CA PHE A 65 -4.05 -4.99 3.28
C PHE A 65 -2.93 -4.69 2.27
N GLN A 66 -1.67 -4.97 2.62
CA GLN A 66 -0.53 -4.87 1.71
C GLN A 66 -0.70 -5.81 0.51
N CYS A 67 -0.99 -7.10 0.76
CA CYS A 67 -1.26 -8.07 -0.30
C CYS A 67 -2.42 -7.64 -1.22
N ALA A 68 -3.51 -7.12 -0.66
CA ALA A 68 -4.64 -6.63 -1.46
C ALA A 68 -4.32 -5.31 -2.19
N GLY A 69 -3.29 -4.58 -1.77
CA GLY A 69 -2.92 -3.28 -2.33
C GLY A 69 -3.96 -2.20 -2.05
N VAL A 70 -4.64 -2.26 -0.90
CA VAL A 70 -5.74 -1.35 -0.55
C VAL A 70 -5.55 -0.69 0.81
N ALA A 71 -6.20 0.46 1.00
CA ALA A 71 -6.42 1.08 2.29
C ALA A 71 -7.93 1.26 2.49
N ALA A 72 -8.38 1.16 3.74
CA ALA A 72 -9.78 1.33 4.09
C ALA A 72 -9.95 2.40 5.18
N GLU A 73 -11.04 3.14 5.06
CA GLU A 73 -11.48 4.11 6.05
C GLU A 73 -13.01 4.11 6.16
N ARG A 74 -13.51 4.57 7.31
CA ARG A 74 -14.93 4.74 7.59
C ARG A 74 -15.14 6.14 8.11
N ILE A 75 -15.98 6.89 7.41
CA ILE A 75 -16.30 8.27 7.75
C ILE A 75 -17.74 8.30 8.27
N THR A 76 -17.90 8.80 9.49
CA THR A 76 -19.21 9.07 10.08
C THR A 76 -19.41 10.57 10.13
N ILE A 77 -20.40 11.07 9.41
CA ILE A 77 -20.74 12.50 9.35
C ILE A 77 -22.03 12.71 10.15
N GLU A 78 -21.98 13.60 11.13
CA GLU A 78 -23.15 13.98 11.91
C GLU A 78 -24.09 14.89 11.12
N ARG A 79 -25.31 15.11 11.64
CA ARG A 79 -26.30 15.96 10.95
C ARG A 79 -25.75 17.38 10.74
N ASN A 80 -25.90 17.89 9.52
CA ASN A 80 -25.33 19.18 9.07
C ASN A 80 -23.79 19.22 9.03
N GLY A 81 -23.11 18.08 9.20
CA GLY A 81 -21.67 17.99 9.03
C GLY A 81 -21.25 18.07 7.57
N LEU A 82 -20.08 18.67 7.33
CA LEU A 82 -19.45 18.76 6.02
C LEU A 82 -18.08 18.09 6.07
N HIS A 83 -17.90 17.03 5.30
CA HIS A 83 -16.55 16.53 5.02
C HIS A 83 -15.87 17.51 4.06
N LEU A 84 -14.77 18.12 4.51
CA LEU A 84 -14.07 19.13 3.71
C LEU A 84 -13.53 18.52 2.40
N PRO A 85 -13.46 19.29 1.30
CA PRO A 85 -12.88 18.82 0.05
C PRO A 85 -11.46 18.30 0.24
N ALA A 86 -11.20 17.09 -0.24
CA ALA A 86 -9.91 16.44 -0.20
C ALA A 86 -9.69 15.65 -1.50
N TYR A 87 -8.42 15.41 -1.84
CA TYR A 87 -8.04 14.56 -2.97
C TYR A 87 -7.12 13.45 -2.49
N SER A 88 -7.19 12.30 -3.16
CA SER A 88 -6.30 11.17 -2.93
C SER A 88 -5.49 10.88 -4.19
N ASN A 89 -4.29 10.34 -4.01
CA ASN A 89 -3.46 9.85 -5.10
C ASN A 89 -3.90 8.45 -5.60
N ALA A 90 -4.87 7.82 -4.93
CA ALA A 90 -5.43 6.52 -5.30
C ALA A 90 -6.92 6.64 -5.62
N PRO A 91 -7.45 5.84 -6.57
CA PRO A 91 -8.88 5.77 -6.83
C PRO A 91 -9.61 5.21 -5.60
N GLN A 92 -10.86 5.65 -5.41
CA GLN A 92 -11.68 5.26 -4.25
C GLN A 92 -13.05 4.77 -4.68
N LEU A 93 -13.60 3.81 -3.92
CA LEU A 93 -14.99 3.40 -3.98
C LEU A 93 -15.64 3.73 -2.65
N ILE A 94 -16.69 4.56 -2.69
CA ILE A 94 -17.40 5.00 -1.49
C ILE A 94 -18.72 4.25 -1.40
N TYR A 95 -18.93 3.55 -0.28
CA TYR A 95 -20.16 2.83 0.02
C TYR A 95 -20.90 3.50 1.19
N VAL A 96 -22.12 3.99 0.95
CA VAL A 96 -22.95 4.62 1.97
C VAL A 96 -23.65 3.53 2.78
N VAL A 97 -23.11 3.21 3.95
CA VAL A 97 -23.65 2.17 4.84
C VAL A 97 -25.01 2.57 5.43
N GLN A 98 -25.16 3.84 5.84
CA GLN A 98 -26.38 4.37 6.45
C GLN A 98 -26.57 5.84 6.11
N GLY A 99 -27.83 6.23 5.89
CA GLY A 99 -28.23 7.61 5.63
C GLY A 99 -28.20 7.98 4.15
N ASN A 100 -28.37 9.27 3.86
CA ASN A 100 -28.26 9.84 2.52
C ASN A 100 -27.27 11.01 2.59
N VAL A 101 -26.43 11.13 1.57
CA VAL A 101 -25.40 12.16 1.47
C VAL A 101 -25.52 12.88 0.14
N VAL A 102 -25.08 14.14 0.10
CA VAL A 102 -24.88 14.89 -1.14
C VAL A 102 -23.39 14.98 -1.38
N VAL A 103 -22.95 14.59 -2.57
CA VAL A 103 -21.54 14.63 -3.00
C VAL A 103 -21.40 15.71 -4.07
N PHE A 104 -20.36 16.53 -3.94
CA PHE A 104 -20.05 17.65 -4.84
C PHE A 104 -18.69 17.47 -5.49
#